data_AF-A0A4P6PEM8-F1
#
_entry.id   AF-A0A4P6PEM8-F1
#
_cell.length_a   1.000
_cell.length_b   1.000
_cell.length_c   1.000
_cell.angle_alpha   90.00
_cell.angle_beta   90.00
_cell.angle_gamma   90.00
#
_symmetry.space_group_name_H-M   'P 1'
#
loop_
_entity.id
_entity.type
_entity.pdbx_description
1 polymer ?
#
loop_
_entity_poly.entity_id
_entity_poly.type
_entity_poly.pdbx_seq_one_letter_code
_entity_poly.pdbx_strand_id
1 'polypeptide(L)'
;MKLRFLLGILVGLGGISGVKAVEPLWKQETWDEGRQLVWANPGTSGEVGDTSNWTENGKTASAPPDRNTDILLPASEKYYVVTGSRKHQVRHVVIEENAELKGRHRNELEIWGNVDVKEGGWIHFISIRGDKDTYFNIEESVFPGDGRVYRHCSKNPPKEKCCNSQISHKFQIGKIGTKSVEFLSNVGVSDEVMLQHGKCIISGDFRFSGATNKGAFEVYDGGILEIQSGGRLAPFINDNRKAVYNVNIYRNGVLQAGSPERPLTEDAYLCLGFAVNDKPGRSGLYAALGSMIRVYSENPKKARLVVTSITSVDDFTDGQGREVGRAGEKADDEKGVMLQLAGDVQLDGVHFDYIAEDGIGLFDEDAVKTWKNVTFGKKCASSNPKKLVAEMKADPNSYYHGRGDQRSEYGLTLKAMASMNQHLGVYEPFQLRTLPENTTVRKVGKGNNQIETPVAVIFDEPVEVEVRTRVPGAKIRYTTDGTEPGAQSPAYTKPIKLTKTTKLTVKAYKKGVGFSPTYTTTYVIR
;
A
#
# COMPACT_ATOMS: atom_id res chain seq x y z
N MET A 1 -6.03 -17.58 32.09
CA MET A 1 -6.13 -16.13 32.37
C MET A 1 -6.88 -15.51 31.20
N LYS A 2 -8.04 -14.86 31.42
CA LYS A 2 -8.95 -14.42 30.36
C LYS A 2 -8.30 -13.30 29.53
N LEU A 3 -8.27 -13.48 28.21
CA LEU A 3 -7.85 -12.49 27.20
C LEU A 3 -8.88 -11.35 27.13
N ARG A 4 -8.98 -10.54 28.19
CA ARG A 4 -9.79 -9.33 28.24
C ARG A 4 -8.87 -8.16 28.60
N PHE A 5 -8.91 -7.15 27.73
CA PHE A 5 -8.27 -5.83 27.81
C PHE A 5 -6.78 -5.74 27.44
N LEU A 6 -6.53 -5.28 26.22
CA LEU A 6 -5.58 -4.20 25.94
C LEU A 6 -6.02 -3.46 24.67
N LEU A 7 -7.08 -2.67 24.80
CA LEU A 7 -7.41 -1.60 23.86
C LEU A 7 -7.55 -0.33 24.71
N GLY A 8 -6.50 0.48 24.76
CA GLY A 8 -6.45 1.63 25.65
C GLY A 8 -5.15 2.41 25.51
N ILE A 9 -4.87 2.93 24.31
CA ILE A 9 -3.92 4.03 24.16
C ILE A 9 -4.70 5.31 24.51
N LEU A 10 -4.53 5.77 25.75
CA LEU A 10 -5.01 7.08 26.19
C LEU A 10 -3.92 8.11 25.86
N VAL A 11 -4.07 8.82 24.72
CA VAL A 11 -3.35 10.09 24.52
C VAL A 11 -4.25 11.18 25.08
N GLY A 12 -3.85 11.79 26.19
CA GLY A 12 -4.50 12.97 26.72
C GLY A 12 -4.23 14.17 25.82
N LEU A 13 -5.28 14.78 25.28
CA LEU A 13 -5.23 16.10 24.68
C LEU A 13 -6.20 17.00 25.44
N GLY A 14 -5.62 17.95 26.20
CA GLY A 14 -6.30 19.15 26.63
C GLY A 14 -6.79 19.92 25.40
N GLY A 15 -8.05 20.34 25.46
CA GLY A 15 -8.83 20.72 24.28
C GLY A 15 -8.35 21.99 23.57
N ILE A 16 -8.62 22.00 22.26
CA ILE A 16 -9.07 23.15 21.46
C ILE A 16 -10.11 22.56 20.48
N SER A 17 -11.26 23.21 20.34
CA SER A 17 -12.29 22.86 19.36
C SER A 17 -11.80 23.17 17.94
N GLY A 18 -11.18 22.18 17.30
CA GLY A 18 -10.95 22.10 15.86
C GLY A 18 -11.66 20.85 15.32
N VAL A 19 -11.94 20.83 14.01
CA VAL A 19 -12.52 19.68 13.32
C VAL A 19 -11.77 18.42 13.74
N LYS A 20 -12.44 17.47 14.42
CA LYS A 20 -11.81 16.22 14.83
C LYS A 20 -11.33 15.51 13.57
N ALA A 21 -10.02 15.30 13.44
CA ALA A 21 -9.48 14.41 12.42
C ALA A 21 -10.23 13.07 12.50
N VAL A 22 -10.69 12.57 11.35
CA VAL A 22 -11.41 11.30 11.29
C VAL A 22 -10.48 10.19 11.79
N GLU A 23 -10.97 9.40 12.75
CA GLU A 23 -10.21 8.28 13.32
C GLU A 23 -9.74 7.31 12.21
N PRO A 24 -8.56 6.69 12.35
CA PRO A 24 -8.09 5.63 11.45
C PRO A 24 -9.16 4.56 11.16
N LEU A 25 -9.21 4.07 9.91
CA LEU A 25 -10.25 3.12 9.46
C LEU A 25 -10.30 1.84 10.32
N TRP A 26 -9.14 1.32 10.73
CA TRP A 26 -9.05 0.12 11.56
C TRP A 26 -9.61 0.32 12.98
N LYS A 27 -9.67 1.56 13.50
CA LYS A 27 -10.33 1.84 14.79
C LYS A 27 -11.85 1.85 14.68
N GLN A 28 -12.37 2.11 13.48
CA GLN A 28 -13.80 2.08 13.18
C GLN A 28 -14.26 0.66 12.80
N GLU A 29 -13.32 -0.25 12.53
CA GLU A 29 -13.63 -1.61 12.10
C GLU A 29 -14.17 -2.46 13.26
N THR A 30 -15.22 -3.23 12.95
CA THR A 30 -15.85 -4.14 13.90
C THR A 30 -15.51 -5.59 13.56
N TRP A 31 -15.23 -6.38 14.58
CA TRP A 31 -14.82 -7.77 14.47
C TRP A 31 -15.80 -8.68 15.20
N ASP A 32 -16.19 -9.78 14.55
CA ASP A 32 -16.91 -10.86 15.22
C ASP A 32 -15.99 -11.54 16.26
N GLU A 33 -16.59 -12.21 17.25
CA GLU A 33 -15.82 -13.03 18.19
C GLU A 33 -15.07 -14.11 17.41
N GLY A 34 -13.75 -14.16 17.59
CA GLY A 34 -12.89 -15.13 16.93
C GLY A 34 -12.49 -16.24 17.86
N ARG A 35 -12.05 -17.34 17.26
CA ARG A 35 -11.38 -18.42 17.98
C ARG A 35 -10.07 -17.87 18.55
N GLN A 36 -9.71 -18.22 19.78
CA GLN A 36 -8.48 -17.74 20.42
C GLN A 36 -7.56 -18.90 20.73
N LEU A 37 -6.33 -18.85 20.19
CA LEU A 37 -5.29 -19.82 20.47
C LEU A 37 -4.07 -19.14 21.11
N VAL A 38 -3.54 -19.78 22.13
CA VAL A 38 -2.30 -19.34 22.81
C VAL A 38 -1.25 -20.43 22.62
N TRP A 39 -0.03 -20.05 22.24
CA TRP A 39 1.07 -20.99 22.11
C TRP A 39 1.30 -21.73 23.44
N ALA A 40 1.28 -23.07 23.40
CA ALA A 40 1.18 -23.91 24.59
C ALA A 40 2.47 -23.94 25.42
N ASN A 41 3.62 -23.85 24.75
CA ASN A 41 4.94 -24.01 25.36
C ASN A 41 5.88 -22.85 24.96
N PRO A 42 5.71 -21.64 25.54
CA PRO A 42 6.66 -20.54 25.33
C PRO A 42 8.09 -20.97 25.61
N GLY A 43 9.04 -20.56 24.76
CA GLY A 43 10.44 -21.01 24.83
C GLY A 43 10.74 -22.29 24.03
N THR A 44 9.71 -22.92 23.45
CA THR A 44 9.85 -24.06 22.55
C THR A 44 9.33 -23.71 21.16
N SER A 45 10.21 -23.83 20.15
CA SER A 45 9.87 -23.62 18.75
C SER A 45 9.01 -24.74 18.20
N GLY A 46 8.18 -24.45 17.20
CA GLY A 46 7.30 -25.44 16.58
C GLY A 46 6.64 -24.93 15.30
N GLU A 47 5.70 -25.72 14.77
CA GLU A 47 4.96 -25.39 13.54
C GLU A 47 3.54 -24.92 13.88
N VAL A 48 3.06 -23.89 13.17
CA VAL A 48 1.70 -23.33 13.29
C VAL A 48 0.62 -24.40 13.08
N GLY A 49 0.86 -25.34 12.16
CA GLY A 49 -0.12 -26.36 11.78
C GLY A 49 -0.26 -27.51 12.78
N ASP A 50 0.63 -27.64 13.76
CA ASP A 50 0.57 -28.70 14.76
C ASP A 50 -0.29 -28.24 15.96
N THR A 51 -1.44 -28.88 16.12
CA THR A 51 -2.44 -28.52 17.12
C THR A 51 -1.96 -28.75 18.55
N SER A 52 -1.00 -29.65 18.76
CA SER A 52 -0.42 -29.92 20.08
C SER A 52 0.36 -28.72 20.64
N ASN A 53 0.80 -27.80 19.77
CA ASN A 53 1.48 -26.58 20.15
C ASN A 53 0.54 -25.43 20.55
N TRP A 54 -0.78 -25.63 20.49
CA TRP A 54 -1.75 -24.60 20.78
C TRP A 54 -2.66 -24.99 21.93
N THR A 55 -2.99 -24.02 22.77
CA THR A 55 -4.06 -24.12 23.75
C THR A 55 -5.26 -23.26 23.37
N GLU A 56 -6.44 -23.81 23.57
CA GLU A 56 -7.74 -23.19 23.41
C GLU A 56 -8.48 -23.34 24.73
N ASN A 57 -8.79 -22.24 25.40
CA ASN A 57 -9.43 -22.27 26.72
C ASN A 57 -8.69 -23.16 27.75
N GLY A 58 -7.36 -23.20 27.67
CA GLY A 58 -6.50 -23.99 28.58
C GLY A 58 -6.40 -25.48 28.26
N LYS A 59 -6.95 -25.95 27.15
CA LYS A 59 -6.82 -27.34 26.64
C LYS A 59 -6.12 -27.35 25.30
N THR A 60 -5.54 -28.48 24.90
CA THR A 60 -4.97 -28.62 23.55
C THR A 60 -6.01 -28.30 22.47
N ALA A 61 -5.60 -27.53 21.47
CA ALA A 61 -6.46 -27.15 20.35
C ALA A 61 -6.90 -28.37 19.53
N SER A 62 -8.15 -28.38 19.07
CA SER A 62 -8.70 -29.44 18.23
C SER A 62 -8.35 -29.28 16.74
N ALA A 63 -7.98 -28.07 16.33
CA ALA A 63 -7.64 -27.70 14.96
C ALA A 63 -6.55 -26.61 14.96
N PRO A 64 -5.74 -26.50 13.88
CA PRO A 64 -4.75 -25.43 13.77
C PRO A 64 -5.42 -24.06 13.62
N PRO A 65 -4.68 -22.95 13.76
CA PRO A 65 -5.19 -21.63 13.44
C PRO A 65 -5.68 -21.54 11.98
N ASP A 66 -6.74 -20.77 11.80
CA ASP A 66 -7.28 -20.38 10.50
C ASP A 66 -7.49 -18.86 10.44
N ARG A 67 -8.01 -18.35 9.32
CA ARG A 67 -8.28 -16.92 9.11
C ARG A 67 -9.27 -16.28 10.11
N ASN A 68 -9.96 -17.08 10.93
CA ASN A 68 -10.88 -16.63 11.97
C ASN A 68 -10.30 -16.83 13.39
N THR A 69 -9.04 -17.25 13.47
CA THR A 69 -8.36 -17.57 14.72
C THR A 69 -7.36 -16.49 15.09
N ASP A 70 -7.57 -15.86 16.25
CA ASP A 70 -6.63 -14.98 16.91
C ASP A 70 -5.56 -15.80 17.61
N ILE A 71 -4.31 -15.41 17.45
CA ILE A 71 -3.17 -16.07 18.08
C ILE A 71 -2.41 -15.14 19.01
N LEU A 72 -2.00 -15.69 20.14
CA LEU A 72 -1.05 -15.09 21.07
C LEU A 72 0.19 -15.97 21.17
N LEU A 73 1.36 -15.38 20.93
CA LEU A 73 2.65 -15.97 21.27
C LEU A 73 3.15 -15.32 22.56
N PRO A 74 3.07 -16.00 23.73
CA PRO A 74 3.39 -15.40 25.03
C PRO A 74 4.88 -15.10 25.22
N ALA A 75 5.17 -14.20 26.16
CA ALA A 75 6.54 -13.89 26.54
C ALA A 75 7.25 -15.14 27.08
N SER A 76 8.57 -15.18 26.92
CA SER A 76 9.41 -16.28 27.40
C SER A 76 10.82 -15.81 27.71
N GLU A 77 11.47 -16.42 28.70
CA GLU A 77 12.91 -16.20 28.95
C GLU A 77 13.76 -16.70 27.78
N LYS A 78 13.34 -17.79 27.15
CA LYS A 78 14.03 -18.40 26.01
C LYS A 78 13.37 -17.98 24.70
N TYR A 79 14.20 -17.61 23.73
CA TYR A 79 13.75 -17.36 22.36
C TYR A 79 13.13 -18.60 21.71
N TYR A 80 12.01 -18.41 21.03
CA TYR A 80 11.35 -19.47 20.27
C TYR A 80 10.70 -18.95 19.00
N VAL A 81 10.59 -19.85 18.02
CA VAL A 81 10.08 -19.52 16.67
C VAL A 81 8.89 -20.41 16.35
N VAL A 82 7.78 -19.78 16.01
CA VAL A 82 6.57 -20.42 15.51
C VAL A 82 6.55 -20.30 14.00
N THR A 83 6.77 -21.42 13.32
CA THR A 83 6.97 -21.46 11.86
C THR A 83 5.69 -21.85 11.14
N GLY A 84 5.33 -21.09 10.11
CA GLY A 84 4.18 -21.34 9.27
C GLY A 84 4.51 -21.38 7.79
N SER A 85 3.46 -21.26 6.96
CA SER A 85 3.55 -21.24 5.50
C SER A 85 2.28 -20.62 4.92
N ARG A 86 2.21 -20.45 3.59
CA ARG A 86 1.00 -19.90 2.92
C ARG A 86 -0.27 -20.71 3.07
N LYS A 87 -0.15 -21.96 3.52
CA LYS A 87 -1.30 -22.82 3.82
C LYS A 87 -1.90 -22.54 5.20
N HIS A 88 -1.15 -21.84 6.05
CA HIS A 88 -1.58 -21.45 7.38
C HIS A 88 -2.04 -20.00 7.34
N GLN A 89 -3.22 -19.77 7.91
CA GLN A 89 -3.86 -18.47 7.96
C GLN A 89 -4.16 -18.15 9.42
N VAL A 90 -4.06 -16.88 9.79
CA VAL A 90 -4.40 -16.39 11.13
C VAL A 90 -5.17 -15.09 11.01
N ARG A 91 -6.01 -14.78 12.00
CA ARG A 91 -6.75 -13.51 12.07
C ARG A 91 -5.92 -12.44 12.73
N HIS A 92 -6.06 -12.25 14.05
CA HIS A 92 -5.24 -11.32 14.82
C HIS A 92 -3.99 -12.00 15.34
N VAL A 93 -2.89 -11.25 15.39
CA VAL A 93 -1.60 -11.75 15.86
C VAL A 93 -1.05 -10.83 16.94
N VAL A 94 -0.84 -11.38 18.12
CA VAL A 94 -0.09 -10.74 19.20
C VAL A 94 1.19 -11.55 19.47
N ILE A 95 2.33 -10.87 19.44
CA ILE A 95 3.65 -11.50 19.65
C ILE A 95 4.35 -10.76 20.78
N GLU A 96 4.58 -11.46 21.87
CA GLU A 96 5.27 -10.95 23.05
C GLU A 96 6.80 -11.15 22.97
N GLU A 97 7.51 -10.67 23.98
CA GLU A 97 8.96 -10.76 24.10
C GLU A 97 9.50 -12.18 23.82
N ASN A 98 10.58 -12.26 23.04
CA ASN A 98 11.28 -13.50 22.69
C ASN A 98 10.49 -14.52 21.87
N ALA A 99 9.28 -14.18 21.43
CA ALA A 99 8.57 -14.95 20.42
C ALA A 99 8.87 -14.43 19.00
N GLU A 100 8.93 -15.34 18.02
CA GLU A 100 8.94 -15.00 16.60
C GLU A 100 7.83 -15.75 15.86
N LEU A 101 6.94 -15.03 15.16
CA LEU A 101 6.08 -15.64 14.15
C LEU A 101 6.75 -15.54 12.79
N LYS A 102 6.94 -16.67 12.12
CA LYS A 102 7.68 -16.67 10.85
C LYS A 102 7.07 -17.58 9.79
N GLY A 103 6.88 -17.07 8.58
CA GLY A 103 6.59 -17.89 7.40
C GLY A 103 7.86 -18.44 6.75
N ARG A 104 7.80 -18.72 5.45
CA ARG A 104 8.95 -19.22 4.69
C ARG A 104 9.18 -18.37 3.44
N HIS A 105 10.41 -18.34 2.94
CA HIS A 105 10.75 -17.61 1.73
C HIS A 105 9.94 -18.13 0.53
N ARG A 106 9.22 -17.23 -0.16
CA ARG A 106 8.25 -17.58 -1.23
C ARG A 106 7.16 -18.53 -0.77
N ASN A 107 6.86 -18.53 0.52
CA ASN A 107 5.82 -19.35 1.13
C ASN A 107 5.41 -18.70 2.46
N GLU A 108 5.08 -17.41 2.36
CA GLU A 108 4.80 -16.50 3.46
C GLU A 108 3.52 -16.90 4.20
N LEU A 109 3.48 -16.74 5.52
CA LEU A 109 2.27 -16.97 6.32
C LEU A 109 1.26 -15.83 6.07
N GLU A 110 -0.03 -16.16 5.98
CA GLU A 110 -1.09 -15.19 5.69
C GLU A 110 -1.75 -14.68 6.97
N ILE A 111 -1.77 -13.37 7.17
CA ILE A 111 -2.44 -12.71 8.28
C ILE A 111 -3.63 -11.90 7.75
N TRP A 112 -4.81 -12.13 8.31
CA TRP A 112 -6.08 -11.57 7.83
C TRP A 112 -6.58 -10.40 8.70
N GLY A 113 -6.06 -10.26 9.91
CA GLY A 113 -6.44 -9.24 10.89
C GLY A 113 -5.26 -8.36 11.32
N ASN A 114 -5.46 -7.68 12.45
CA ASN A 114 -4.45 -6.84 13.09
C ASN A 114 -3.18 -7.60 13.51
N VAL A 115 -2.04 -6.93 13.41
CA VAL A 115 -0.74 -7.40 13.91
C VAL A 115 -0.22 -6.46 14.97
N ASP A 116 0.08 -6.99 16.14
CA ASP A 116 0.68 -6.27 17.26
C ASP A 116 1.90 -7.04 17.79
N VAL A 117 3.09 -6.56 17.44
CA VAL A 117 4.35 -7.12 17.94
C VAL A 117 4.85 -6.23 19.06
N LYS A 118 4.88 -6.78 20.28
CA LYS A 118 5.34 -6.11 21.49
C LYS A 118 6.85 -6.00 21.53
N GLU A 119 7.34 -5.18 22.46
CA GLU A 119 8.78 -5.04 22.71
C GLU A 119 9.47 -6.42 22.82
N GLY A 120 10.56 -6.61 22.05
CA GLY A 120 11.31 -7.86 22.01
C GLY A 120 10.68 -9.01 21.20
N GLY A 121 9.46 -8.84 20.68
CA GLY A 121 8.78 -9.75 19.75
C GLY A 121 9.29 -9.60 18.30
N TRP A 122 9.08 -10.65 17.49
CA TRP A 122 9.59 -10.70 16.11
C TRP A 122 8.56 -11.27 15.13
N ILE A 123 8.58 -10.76 13.90
CA ILE A 123 7.74 -11.27 12.82
C ILE A 123 8.52 -11.26 11.50
N HIS A 124 8.39 -12.33 10.69
CA HIS A 124 9.13 -12.41 9.42
C HIS A 124 8.46 -13.32 8.38
N PHE A 125 8.64 -13.04 7.09
CA PHE A 125 8.05 -13.80 5.97
C PHE A 125 6.52 -13.94 6.07
N ILE A 126 5.84 -12.80 6.17
CA ILE A 126 4.38 -12.73 6.24
C ILE A 126 3.79 -12.05 5.01
N SER A 127 2.48 -12.21 4.83
CA SER A 127 1.67 -11.45 3.89
C SER A 127 0.38 -11.00 4.57
N ILE A 128 -0.14 -9.85 4.15
CA ILE A 128 -1.38 -9.30 4.71
C ILE A 128 -2.52 -9.48 3.73
N ARG A 129 -3.60 -10.06 4.22
CA ARG A 129 -4.82 -10.39 3.47
C ARG A 129 -6.07 -9.85 4.17
N GLY A 130 -7.22 -10.08 3.54
CA GLY A 130 -8.52 -9.96 4.20
C GLY A 130 -9.41 -8.83 3.73
N ASP A 131 -10.61 -8.83 4.28
CA ASP A 131 -11.80 -8.04 3.93
C ASP A 131 -12.17 -7.01 5.02
N LYS A 132 -11.20 -6.68 5.86
CA LYS A 132 -11.35 -5.78 7.01
C LYS A 132 -10.24 -4.75 7.04
N ASP A 133 -10.53 -3.59 7.61
CA ASP A 133 -9.55 -2.53 7.84
C ASP A 133 -8.69 -2.91 9.07
N THR A 134 -7.39 -3.09 8.86
CA THR A 134 -6.46 -3.64 9.85
C THR A 134 -5.30 -2.69 10.13
N TYR A 135 -4.64 -2.85 11.27
CA TYR A 135 -3.35 -2.20 11.53
C TYR A 135 -2.19 -3.21 11.60
N PHE A 136 -0.98 -2.70 11.41
CA PHE A 136 0.26 -3.41 11.63
C PHE A 136 1.20 -2.56 12.48
N ASN A 137 1.63 -3.11 13.62
CA ASN A 137 2.49 -2.44 14.57
C ASN A 137 3.60 -3.35 15.09
N ILE A 138 4.80 -2.78 15.22
CA ILE A 138 5.96 -3.35 15.91
C ILE A 138 6.49 -2.29 16.87
N GLU A 139 6.38 -2.54 18.16
CA GLU A 139 6.92 -1.68 19.22
C GLU A 139 8.46 -1.70 19.19
N GLU A 140 9.08 -0.53 19.41
CA GLU A 140 10.54 -0.35 19.37
C GLU A 140 11.20 -0.89 18.09
N SER A 141 10.49 -0.75 16.96
CA SER A 141 10.99 -1.18 15.65
C SER A 141 12.15 -0.30 15.18
N VAL A 142 13.30 -0.91 14.96
CA VAL A 142 14.52 -0.22 14.54
C VAL A 142 15.03 -0.72 13.20
N PHE A 143 15.47 0.22 12.36
CA PHE A 143 16.16 -0.04 11.11
C PHE A 143 17.61 -0.49 11.33
N PRO A 144 18.31 -0.92 10.27
CA PRO A 144 19.74 -1.20 10.34
C PRO A 144 20.56 0.01 10.80
N GLY A 145 21.60 -0.27 11.58
CA GLY A 145 22.39 0.71 12.34
C GLY A 145 23.00 0.03 13.57
N ASP A 146 24.06 0.61 14.14
CA ASP A 146 24.70 0.13 15.39
C ASP A 146 25.05 -1.38 15.40
N GLY A 147 25.48 -1.90 14.24
CA GLY A 147 25.84 -3.32 14.07
C GLY A 147 24.67 -4.26 13.75
N ARG A 148 23.43 -3.75 13.69
CA ARG A 148 22.26 -4.50 13.21
C ARG A 148 22.09 -4.38 11.69
N VAL A 149 21.65 -5.47 11.07
CA VAL A 149 21.45 -5.63 9.62
C VAL A 149 20.16 -6.37 9.32
N TYR A 150 19.72 -6.31 8.06
CA TYR A 150 18.62 -7.14 7.58
C TYR A 150 19.08 -8.57 7.24
N ARG A 151 18.23 -9.53 7.58
CA ARG A 151 18.31 -10.94 7.22
C ARG A 151 18.02 -11.10 5.73
N HIS A 152 18.99 -11.60 4.96
CA HIS A 152 18.77 -11.95 3.55
C HIS A 152 18.68 -13.48 3.41
N CYS A 153 17.90 -14.03 2.48
CA CYS A 153 17.76 -15.49 2.38
C CYS A 153 19.08 -16.24 2.08
N SER A 154 20.09 -15.54 1.54
CA SER A 154 21.44 -16.07 1.33
C SER A 154 22.44 -15.75 2.46
N LYS A 155 22.02 -15.02 3.51
CA LYS A 155 22.86 -14.64 4.64
C LYS A 155 22.11 -14.85 5.95
N ASN A 156 22.67 -15.66 6.84
CA ASN A 156 22.07 -15.94 8.15
C ASN A 156 22.88 -15.25 9.26
N PRO A 157 22.77 -13.92 9.43
CA PRO A 157 23.40 -13.27 10.57
C PRO A 157 22.81 -13.80 11.89
N PRO A 158 23.60 -13.81 12.97
CA PRO A 158 23.08 -14.07 14.32
C PRO A 158 21.91 -13.12 14.68
N LYS A 159 20.97 -13.57 15.52
CA LYS A 159 19.73 -12.85 15.84
C LYS A 159 20.01 -11.45 16.39
N GLU A 160 21.00 -11.32 17.26
CA GLU A 160 21.44 -10.07 17.88
C GLU A 160 21.93 -9.02 16.88
N LYS A 161 22.32 -9.47 15.67
CA LYS A 161 22.67 -8.61 14.54
C LYS A 161 21.50 -8.38 13.60
N CYS A 162 20.32 -8.93 13.85
CA CYS A 162 19.16 -8.75 13.00
C CYS A 162 18.34 -7.54 13.44
N CYS A 163 17.62 -6.93 12.52
CA CYS A 163 16.65 -5.88 12.83
C CYS A 163 15.24 -6.46 12.95
N ASN A 164 14.49 -6.02 13.96
CA ASN A 164 13.09 -6.40 14.17
C ASN A 164 12.13 -5.71 13.19
N SER A 165 12.52 -4.60 12.57
CA SER A 165 11.74 -3.92 11.54
C SER A 165 11.55 -4.74 10.26
N GLN A 166 12.39 -5.75 9.99
CA GLN A 166 12.31 -6.51 8.74
C GLN A 166 11.20 -7.57 8.77
N ILE A 167 10.11 -7.31 8.05
CA ILE A 167 8.93 -8.18 8.05
C ILE A 167 8.92 -9.22 6.94
N SER A 168 9.67 -9.01 5.86
CA SER A 168 9.80 -10.00 4.78
C SER A 168 10.99 -9.75 3.85
N HIS A 169 11.25 -10.75 3.00
CA HIS A 169 12.03 -10.59 1.77
C HIS A 169 11.13 -10.03 0.67
N LYS A 170 10.08 -10.78 0.27
CA LYS A 170 9.03 -10.27 -0.61
C LYS A 170 7.74 -10.13 0.17
N PHE A 171 7.07 -8.99 0.04
CA PHE A 171 5.93 -8.66 0.88
C PHE A 171 4.67 -8.40 0.06
N GLN A 172 3.65 -9.23 0.26
CA GLN A 172 2.39 -9.13 -0.47
C GLN A 172 1.30 -8.54 0.42
N ILE A 173 0.58 -7.58 -0.14
CA ILE A 173 -0.63 -7.00 0.45
C ILE A 173 -1.76 -7.24 -0.54
N GLY A 174 -2.84 -7.88 -0.10
CA GLY A 174 -4.06 -7.98 -0.89
C GLY A 174 -5.28 -7.89 0.00
N LYS A 175 -5.90 -6.71 0.01
CA LYS A 175 -7.14 -6.46 0.72
C LYS A 175 -8.31 -6.49 -0.25
N ILE A 176 -9.48 -6.93 0.23
CA ILE A 176 -10.68 -7.05 -0.58
C ILE A 176 -11.38 -5.70 -0.69
N GLY A 177 -11.82 -5.32 -1.89
CA GLY A 177 -12.47 -4.03 -2.14
C GLY A 177 -11.58 -2.84 -1.75
N THR A 178 -12.13 -1.90 -0.99
CA THR A 178 -11.42 -0.69 -0.51
C THR A 178 -10.77 -0.88 0.87
N LYS A 179 -10.71 -2.10 1.38
CA LYS A 179 -10.21 -2.37 2.73
C LYS A 179 -8.72 -2.12 2.85
N SER A 180 -8.28 -1.73 4.03
CA SER A 180 -6.92 -1.27 4.26
C SER A 180 -6.10 -2.12 5.22
N VAL A 181 -4.78 -2.05 5.07
CA VAL A 181 -3.84 -2.21 6.18
C VAL A 181 -3.11 -0.90 6.42
N GLU A 182 -3.04 -0.46 7.68
CA GLU A 182 -2.30 0.73 8.09
C GLU A 182 -1.06 0.35 8.90
N PHE A 183 0.12 0.72 8.39
CA PHE A 183 1.41 0.51 9.03
C PHE A 183 1.73 1.69 9.95
N LEU A 184 1.76 1.42 11.25
CA LEU A 184 1.93 2.43 12.30
C LEU A 184 3.39 2.60 12.71
N SER A 185 4.18 1.54 12.61
CA SER A 185 5.56 1.49 13.08
C SER A 185 6.57 1.55 11.92
N ASN A 186 7.85 1.62 12.27
CA ASN A 186 8.94 1.40 11.33
C ASN A 186 8.86 -0.03 10.76
N VAL A 187 8.89 -0.18 9.44
CA VAL A 187 8.77 -1.48 8.77
C VAL A 187 9.71 -1.56 7.59
N GLY A 188 10.30 -2.73 7.37
CA GLY A 188 11.26 -2.99 6.32
C GLY A 188 10.97 -4.23 5.49
N VAL A 189 11.14 -4.11 4.18
CA VAL A 189 11.10 -5.23 3.23
C VAL A 189 12.42 -5.27 2.44
N SER A 190 13.08 -6.42 2.43
CA SER A 190 14.44 -6.54 1.86
C SER A 190 14.52 -6.91 0.38
N ASP A 191 13.38 -7.05 -0.30
CA ASP A 191 13.31 -7.15 -1.78
C ASP A 191 12.14 -6.32 -2.34
N GLU A 192 10.99 -6.94 -2.59
CA GLU A 192 9.90 -6.35 -3.36
C GLU A 192 8.60 -6.29 -2.54
N VAL A 193 7.87 -5.18 -2.66
CA VAL A 193 6.53 -5.01 -2.08
C VAL A 193 5.52 -5.04 -3.21
N MET A 194 4.48 -5.86 -3.08
CA MET A 194 3.40 -5.99 -4.05
C MET A 194 2.08 -5.66 -3.38
N LEU A 195 1.58 -4.45 -3.61
CA LEU A 195 0.21 -4.07 -3.31
C LEU A 195 -0.69 -4.52 -4.46
N GLN A 196 -1.26 -5.71 -4.29
CA GLN A 196 -2.03 -6.38 -5.32
C GLN A 196 -3.45 -5.81 -5.46
N HIS A 197 -4.08 -5.44 -4.34
CA HIS A 197 -5.42 -4.87 -4.30
C HIS A 197 -5.73 -4.23 -2.94
N GLY A 198 -6.71 -3.34 -2.92
CA GLY A 198 -7.15 -2.60 -1.74
C GLY A 198 -6.10 -1.59 -1.30
N LYS A 199 -6.10 -1.22 -0.01
CA LYS A 199 -5.38 -0.05 0.46
C LYS A 199 -4.21 -0.40 1.38
N CYS A 200 -3.03 0.16 1.09
CA CYS A 200 -1.88 0.19 1.99
C CYS A 200 -1.72 1.63 2.49
N ILE A 201 -1.81 1.84 3.80
CA ILE A 201 -1.65 3.15 4.43
C ILE A 201 -0.34 3.14 5.21
N ILE A 202 0.51 4.12 4.96
CA ILE A 202 1.78 4.34 5.65
C ILE A 202 1.63 5.53 6.59
N SER A 203 1.60 5.26 7.90
CA SER A 203 1.56 6.28 8.95
C SER A 203 2.87 6.30 9.78
N GLY A 204 3.68 5.25 9.72
CA GLY A 204 5.06 5.21 10.22
C GLY A 204 6.12 5.41 9.13
N ASP A 205 7.34 4.91 9.34
CA ASP A 205 8.40 4.85 8.32
C ASP A 205 8.42 3.46 7.66
N PHE A 206 8.00 3.38 6.39
CA PHE A 206 8.00 2.15 5.62
C PHE A 206 9.16 2.17 4.63
N ARG A 207 10.08 1.22 4.78
CA ARG A 207 11.24 1.07 3.94
C ARG A 207 11.22 -0.22 3.13
N PHE A 208 11.71 -0.15 1.91
CA PHE A 208 11.82 -1.28 1.00
C PHE A 208 13.18 -1.27 0.28
N SER A 209 13.70 -2.39 -0.18
CA SER A 209 14.96 -2.39 -0.92
C SER A 209 15.13 -3.66 -1.69
N GLY A 210 15.85 -3.63 -2.80
CA GLY A 210 16.39 -4.82 -3.41
C GLY A 210 17.74 -5.16 -2.80
N ALA A 211 17.80 -5.84 -1.65
CA ALA A 211 19.06 -6.44 -1.20
C ALA A 211 19.67 -7.39 -2.26
N THR A 212 18.86 -7.82 -3.24
CA THR A 212 19.24 -8.59 -4.45
C THR A 212 19.51 -7.73 -5.71
N ASN A 213 19.48 -6.40 -5.59
CA ASN A 213 19.47 -5.41 -6.68
C ASN A 213 18.19 -5.42 -7.54
N LYS A 214 17.02 -5.80 -7.00
CA LYS A 214 15.72 -5.84 -7.71
C LYS A 214 14.54 -5.40 -6.84
N GLY A 215 14.65 -4.25 -6.17
CA GLY A 215 13.61 -3.81 -5.22
C GLY A 215 12.68 -2.78 -5.82
N ALA A 216 11.37 -3.01 -5.69
CA ALA A 216 10.35 -2.04 -6.06
C ALA A 216 9.18 -2.10 -5.07
N PHE A 217 8.49 -0.97 -4.92
CA PHE A 217 7.15 -0.93 -4.36
C PHE A 217 6.16 -0.89 -5.52
N GLU A 218 5.47 -1.98 -5.75
CA GLU A 218 4.57 -2.17 -6.89
C GLU A 218 3.11 -2.02 -6.46
N VAL A 219 2.41 -1.07 -7.06
CA VAL A 219 0.97 -0.85 -6.89
C VAL A 219 0.26 -1.32 -8.15
N TYR A 220 -0.44 -2.44 -8.05
CA TYR A 220 -1.17 -3.06 -9.16
C TYR A 220 -2.59 -2.48 -9.32
N ASP A 221 -3.33 -3.01 -10.31
CA ASP A 221 -4.70 -2.60 -10.66
C ASP A 221 -5.63 -2.61 -9.44
N GLY A 222 -6.21 -1.45 -9.11
CA GLY A 222 -7.10 -1.24 -7.96
C GLY A 222 -6.39 -1.11 -6.61
N GLY A 223 -5.07 -1.18 -6.56
CA GLY A 223 -4.28 -0.90 -5.37
C GLY A 223 -4.20 0.59 -5.05
N ILE A 224 -4.31 0.95 -3.76
CA ILE A 224 -4.19 2.33 -3.27
C ILE A 224 -3.06 2.38 -2.24
N LEU A 225 -1.95 3.02 -2.60
CA LEU A 225 -0.90 3.40 -1.66
C LEU A 225 -1.20 4.80 -1.13
N GLU A 226 -1.46 4.91 0.17
CA GLU A 226 -1.63 6.17 0.89
C GLU A 226 -0.45 6.41 1.83
N ILE A 227 0.14 7.60 1.77
CA ILE A 227 1.05 8.11 2.81
C ILE A 227 0.28 9.12 3.65
N GLN A 228 0.17 8.87 4.94
CA GLN A 228 -0.54 9.75 5.86
C GLN A 228 0.42 10.74 6.53
N SER A 229 -0.12 11.77 7.21
CA SER A 229 0.66 12.74 7.99
C SER A 229 1.74 12.09 8.86
N GLY A 230 2.96 12.61 8.77
CA GLY A 230 4.15 12.09 9.45
C GLY A 230 4.75 10.83 8.81
N GLY A 231 3.99 10.13 7.96
CA GLY A 231 4.41 8.91 7.30
C GLY A 231 5.55 9.13 6.31
N ARG A 232 6.47 8.16 6.25
CA ARG A 232 7.62 8.14 5.34
C ARG A 232 7.60 6.86 4.51
N LEU A 233 7.76 6.97 3.20
CA LEU A 233 8.03 5.83 2.31
C LEU A 233 9.40 6.04 1.66
N ALA A 234 10.31 5.07 1.80
CA ALA A 234 11.67 5.22 1.31
C ALA A 234 12.34 3.89 0.87
N PRO A 235 13.22 3.89 -0.15
CA PRO A 235 14.08 2.75 -0.40
C PRO A 235 15.27 2.70 0.57
N PHE A 236 15.83 1.53 0.91
CA PHE A 236 17.02 1.48 1.79
C PHE A 236 18.34 1.88 1.12
N ILE A 237 18.59 1.52 -0.14
CA ILE A 237 19.93 1.66 -0.75
C ILE A 237 19.86 2.64 -1.91
N ASN A 238 20.84 3.55 -2.00
CA ASN A 238 20.97 4.48 -3.13
C ASN A 238 21.87 3.94 -4.28
N ASP A 239 22.78 3.00 -4.00
CA ASP A 239 23.73 2.46 -4.98
C ASP A 239 23.04 1.47 -5.94
N ASN A 240 23.18 1.79 -7.22
CA ASN A 240 22.22 1.45 -8.25
C ASN A 240 22.85 0.65 -9.39
N ARG A 241 23.47 -0.49 -9.08
CA ARG A 241 24.09 -1.34 -10.12
C ARG A 241 23.09 -1.82 -11.20
N LYS A 242 21.78 -1.70 -10.99
CA LYS A 242 20.73 -2.15 -11.94
C LYS A 242 19.69 -1.10 -12.35
N ALA A 243 19.79 0.13 -11.86
CA ALA A 243 18.82 1.20 -12.09
C ALA A 243 17.41 1.00 -11.48
N VAL A 244 17.26 0.36 -10.31
CA VAL A 244 15.92 -0.05 -9.81
C VAL A 244 15.70 0.07 -8.30
N TYR A 245 15.29 1.25 -7.87
CA TYR A 245 14.59 1.39 -6.59
C TYR A 245 13.45 2.37 -6.79
N ASN A 246 12.30 1.82 -7.18
CA ASN A 246 11.20 2.63 -7.69
C ASN A 246 9.92 2.32 -6.95
N VAL A 247 9.10 3.35 -6.79
CA VAL A 247 7.67 3.17 -6.62
C VAL A 247 7.06 3.10 -8.01
N ASN A 248 6.38 1.99 -8.32
CA ASN A 248 5.73 1.78 -9.61
C ASN A 248 4.22 1.72 -9.39
N ILE A 249 3.50 2.66 -9.97
CA ILE A 249 2.04 2.69 -9.97
C ILE A 249 1.56 2.23 -11.34
N TYR A 250 1.02 1.03 -11.41
CA TYR A 250 0.49 0.46 -12.65
C TYR A 250 -0.92 0.97 -12.93
N ARG A 251 -1.47 0.60 -14.10
CA ARG A 251 -2.78 1.05 -14.57
C ARG A 251 -3.86 0.86 -13.50
N ASN A 252 -4.67 1.90 -13.27
CA ASN A 252 -5.68 2.03 -12.21
C ASN A 252 -5.17 1.97 -10.75
N GLY A 253 -3.87 1.85 -10.54
CA GLY A 253 -3.26 2.04 -9.23
C GLY A 253 -3.29 3.50 -8.80
N VAL A 254 -3.32 3.73 -7.50
CA VAL A 254 -3.35 5.07 -6.89
C VAL A 254 -2.17 5.24 -5.95
N LEU A 255 -1.44 6.33 -6.11
CA LEU A 255 -0.62 6.92 -5.05
C LEU A 255 -1.37 8.14 -4.51
N GLN A 256 -1.56 8.22 -3.20
CA GLN A 256 -2.11 9.41 -2.57
C GLN A 256 -1.36 9.81 -1.31
N ALA A 257 -1.38 11.09 -1.01
CA ALA A 257 -0.99 11.61 0.29
C ALA A 257 -2.20 12.21 0.99
N GLY A 258 -2.51 11.72 2.17
CA GLY A 258 -3.81 11.93 2.80
C GLY A 258 -4.97 11.30 2.01
N SER A 259 -6.19 11.58 2.44
CA SER A 259 -7.45 11.18 1.79
C SER A 259 -8.51 12.26 1.99
N PRO A 260 -9.63 12.25 1.22
CA PRO A 260 -10.72 13.18 1.45
C PRO A 260 -11.24 13.17 2.89
N GLU A 261 -11.32 11.99 3.50
CA GLU A 261 -11.82 11.81 4.87
C GLU A 261 -10.74 12.08 5.94
N ARG A 262 -9.46 11.87 5.60
CA ARG A 262 -8.31 12.10 6.49
C ARG A 262 -7.20 12.83 5.73
N PRO A 263 -7.36 14.16 5.50
CA PRO A 263 -6.38 14.96 4.80
C PRO A 263 -5.12 15.16 5.66
N LEU A 264 -4.01 15.52 5.01
CA LEU A 264 -2.76 15.81 5.70
C LEU A 264 -2.92 17.03 6.62
N THR A 265 -2.47 16.87 7.86
CA THR A 265 -2.37 17.94 8.88
C THR A 265 -0.92 18.36 9.13
N GLU A 266 0.03 17.54 8.71
CA GLU A 266 1.47 17.79 8.65
C GLU A 266 2.06 17.11 7.40
N ASP A 267 3.33 17.41 7.10
CA ASP A 267 4.03 16.86 5.95
C ASP A 267 4.07 15.32 5.98
N ALA A 268 3.94 14.71 4.80
CA ALA A 268 4.17 13.31 4.52
C ALA A 268 5.31 13.17 3.52
N TYR A 269 6.09 12.09 3.56
CA TYR A 269 7.36 12.02 2.84
C TYR A 269 7.41 10.84 1.88
N LEU A 270 7.65 11.15 0.61
CA LEU A 270 8.03 10.18 -0.42
C LEU A 270 9.51 10.39 -0.73
N CYS A 271 10.36 9.57 -0.14
CA CYS A 271 11.79 9.59 -0.38
C CYS A 271 12.15 8.58 -1.46
N LEU A 272 12.89 9.01 -2.48
CA LEU A 272 13.19 8.22 -3.67
C LEU A 272 14.70 8.06 -3.85
N GLY A 273 15.11 7.03 -4.60
CA GLY A 273 16.50 6.82 -5.01
C GLY A 273 16.89 7.62 -6.26
N PHE A 274 18.15 7.52 -6.65
CA PHE A 274 18.68 8.13 -7.88
C PHE A 274 18.33 7.33 -9.12
N ALA A 275 18.19 8.04 -10.23
CA ALA A 275 17.55 7.51 -11.41
C ALA A 275 17.93 8.29 -12.69
N VAL A 276 17.70 7.68 -13.86
CA VAL A 276 17.78 8.33 -15.17
C VAL A 276 16.39 8.36 -15.82
N ASN A 277 16.06 9.44 -16.56
CA ASN A 277 14.73 9.64 -17.14
C ASN A 277 14.56 9.01 -18.54
N ASP A 278 15.63 8.47 -19.13
CA ASP A 278 15.63 7.95 -20.51
C ASP A 278 14.97 6.57 -20.66
N LYS A 279 14.74 5.85 -19.55
CA LYS A 279 14.25 4.48 -19.55
C LYS A 279 13.14 4.26 -18.49
N PRO A 280 12.05 3.59 -18.88
CA PRO A 280 10.99 3.19 -17.96
C PRO A 280 11.49 2.32 -16.82
N GLY A 281 10.97 2.56 -15.61
CA GLY A 281 11.37 1.80 -14.43
C GLY A 281 12.84 1.96 -14.07
N ARG A 282 13.46 3.09 -14.47
CA ARG A 282 14.73 3.58 -13.95
C ARG A 282 14.62 4.94 -13.27
N SER A 283 13.38 5.37 -13.00
CA SER A 283 12.94 6.56 -12.29
C SER A 283 12.62 6.23 -10.83
N GLY A 284 12.83 7.16 -9.90
CA GLY A 284 12.46 6.94 -8.50
C GLY A 284 10.95 6.69 -8.34
N LEU A 285 10.13 7.28 -9.20
CA LEU A 285 8.69 7.03 -9.30
C LEU A 285 8.29 6.87 -10.76
N TYR A 286 7.63 5.76 -11.07
CA TYR A 286 6.96 5.54 -12.34
C TYR A 286 5.45 5.42 -12.10
N ALA A 287 4.67 6.24 -12.80
CA ALA A 287 3.22 6.22 -12.78
C ALA A 287 2.72 5.99 -14.20
N ALA A 288 2.28 4.76 -14.48
CA ALA A 288 1.86 4.29 -15.80
C ALA A 288 0.61 5.03 -16.29
N LEU A 289 0.34 4.94 -17.59
CA LEU A 289 -0.91 5.53 -18.07
C LEU A 289 -2.14 4.85 -17.43
N GLY A 290 -3.08 5.69 -16.97
CA GLY A 290 -4.28 5.29 -16.24
C GLY A 290 -4.08 5.11 -14.73
N SER A 291 -2.87 5.32 -14.20
CA SER A 291 -2.66 5.47 -12.76
C SER A 291 -3.11 6.84 -12.27
N MET A 292 -3.22 7.01 -10.95
CA MET A 292 -3.59 8.28 -10.33
C MET A 292 -2.56 8.71 -9.27
N ILE A 293 -2.30 10.01 -9.21
CA ILE A 293 -1.60 10.64 -8.08
C ILE A 293 -2.47 11.75 -7.52
N ARG A 294 -2.71 11.75 -6.20
CA ARG A 294 -3.54 12.74 -5.50
C ARG A 294 -2.88 13.21 -4.21
N VAL A 295 -3.16 14.45 -3.83
CA VAL A 295 -2.78 14.99 -2.52
C VAL A 295 -4.00 15.65 -1.90
N TYR A 296 -4.30 15.28 -0.67
CA TYR A 296 -5.38 15.84 0.13
C TYR A 296 -4.74 16.49 1.35
N SER A 297 -4.78 17.81 1.42
CA SER A 297 -4.17 18.57 2.50
C SER A 297 -5.19 19.49 3.14
N GLU A 298 -5.21 19.55 4.47
CA GLU A 298 -6.02 20.51 5.21
C GLU A 298 -5.48 21.93 4.98
N ASN A 299 -4.15 22.07 4.89
CA ASN A 299 -3.48 23.32 4.62
C ASN A 299 -2.22 23.09 3.78
N PRO A 300 -2.30 23.25 2.44
CA PRO A 300 -1.18 23.02 1.51
C PRO A 300 0.10 23.84 1.79
N LYS A 301 0.04 24.87 2.66
CA LYS A 301 1.22 25.64 3.08
C LYS A 301 1.96 25.03 4.27
N LYS A 302 1.32 24.11 5.01
CA LYS A 302 1.85 23.52 6.26
C LYS A 302 1.88 21.99 6.24
N ALA A 303 1.03 21.36 5.43
CA ALA A 303 0.88 19.93 5.34
C ALA A 303 0.95 19.53 3.86
N ARG A 304 2.05 18.94 3.45
CA ARG A 304 2.36 18.68 2.03
C ARG A 304 2.80 17.25 1.84
N LEU A 305 2.68 16.77 0.60
CA LEU A 305 3.54 15.67 0.18
C LEU A 305 4.93 16.24 -0.15
N VAL A 306 5.94 15.85 0.63
CA VAL A 306 7.34 16.17 0.37
C VAL A 306 7.95 15.03 -0.45
N VAL A 307 8.32 15.33 -1.69
CA VAL A 307 9.03 14.40 -2.57
C VAL A 307 10.51 14.77 -2.56
N THR A 308 11.35 13.84 -2.12
CA THR A 308 12.77 14.10 -1.90
C THR A 308 13.64 12.88 -2.17
N SER A 309 14.97 13.02 -2.05
CA SER A 309 15.92 11.90 -2.11
C SER A 309 16.28 11.40 -0.72
N ILE A 310 16.46 10.09 -0.59
CA ILE A 310 17.03 9.49 0.63
C ILE A 310 18.40 10.06 1.01
N THR A 311 19.17 10.56 0.03
CA THR A 311 20.52 11.13 0.24
C THR A 311 20.52 12.56 0.79
N SER A 312 19.35 13.18 0.82
CA SER A 312 19.17 14.58 1.20
C SER A 312 18.63 14.74 2.63
N VAL A 313 18.53 13.62 3.35
CA VAL A 313 17.88 13.47 4.63
C VAL A 313 18.93 13.10 5.68
N ASP A 314 19.11 13.96 6.69
CA ASP A 314 20.21 13.92 7.66
C ASP A 314 20.24 12.67 8.58
N ASP A 315 19.18 11.86 8.60
CA ASP A 315 19.01 10.69 9.47
C ASP A 315 18.92 9.35 8.70
N PHE A 316 19.24 9.36 7.40
CA PHE A 316 18.99 8.21 6.55
C PHE A 316 20.14 7.21 6.51
N THR A 317 19.89 5.99 7.01
CA THR A 317 20.80 4.84 6.90
C THR A 317 20.30 3.80 5.91
N ASP A 318 21.23 3.14 5.23
CA ASP A 318 20.91 2.07 4.29
C ASP A 318 20.60 0.73 4.94
N GLY A 319 20.30 -0.28 4.12
CA GLY A 319 19.98 -1.63 4.59
C GLY A 319 21.15 -2.33 5.30
N GLN A 320 22.35 -1.74 5.24
CA GLN A 320 23.57 -2.17 5.91
C GLN A 320 23.92 -1.26 7.11
N GLY A 321 23.08 -0.27 7.43
CA GLY A 321 23.28 0.65 8.54
C GLY A 321 24.28 1.78 8.27
N ARG A 322 24.63 2.02 7.00
CA ARG A 322 25.56 3.10 6.61
C ARG A 322 24.78 4.38 6.31
N GLU A 323 25.24 5.52 6.77
CA GLU A 323 24.67 6.81 6.38
C GLU A 323 24.71 6.98 4.85
N VAL A 324 23.60 7.50 4.31
CA VAL A 324 23.41 7.61 2.87
C VAL A 324 23.38 9.07 2.47
N GLY A 325 24.30 9.46 1.58
CA GLY A 325 24.31 10.78 0.97
C GLY A 325 24.93 11.87 1.84
N ARG A 326 24.77 13.12 1.38
CA ARG A 326 25.19 14.33 2.11
C ARG A 326 24.08 15.36 1.96
N ALA A 327 23.43 15.73 3.05
CA ALA A 327 22.26 16.61 3.00
C ALA A 327 22.51 18.01 2.41
N GLY A 328 23.78 18.45 2.38
CA GLY A 328 24.21 19.70 1.75
C GLY A 328 24.41 19.64 0.23
N GLU A 329 24.42 18.46 -0.38
CA GLU A 329 24.60 18.31 -1.84
C GLU A 329 23.32 18.65 -2.60
N LYS A 330 23.46 19.25 -3.79
CA LYS A 330 22.35 19.52 -4.71
C LYS A 330 22.11 18.35 -5.66
N ALA A 331 20.91 18.29 -6.22
CA ALA A 331 20.51 17.34 -7.24
C ALA A 331 21.15 17.65 -8.60
N ASP A 332 22.48 17.61 -8.71
CA ASP A 332 23.20 17.85 -9.97
C ASP A 332 23.43 16.54 -10.76
N ASP A 333 23.41 16.61 -12.09
CA ASP A 333 23.55 15.48 -13.04
C ASP A 333 22.56 14.31 -12.80
N GLU A 334 23.01 13.05 -12.95
CA GLU A 334 22.22 11.83 -12.74
C GLU A 334 21.92 11.53 -11.25
N LYS A 335 22.28 12.44 -10.34
CA LYS A 335 22.16 12.25 -8.89
C LYS A 335 20.90 12.88 -8.30
N GLY A 336 20.00 13.45 -9.10
CA GLY A 336 18.70 13.93 -8.62
C GLY A 336 17.59 12.88 -8.71
N VAL A 337 16.45 13.17 -8.08
CA VAL A 337 15.23 12.37 -8.23
C VAL A 337 14.65 12.60 -9.62
N MET A 338 14.34 11.50 -10.30
CA MET A 338 13.62 11.47 -11.57
C MET A 338 12.25 10.81 -11.38
N LEU A 339 11.20 11.39 -11.95
CA LEU A 339 9.82 10.93 -11.94
C LEU A 339 9.35 10.76 -13.39
N GLN A 340 8.62 9.68 -13.66
CA GLN A 340 7.99 9.40 -14.95
C GLN A 340 6.48 9.30 -14.74
N LEU A 341 5.78 10.35 -15.13
CA LEU A 341 4.38 10.56 -14.79
C LEU A 341 3.52 10.55 -16.06
N ALA A 342 3.05 9.37 -16.42
CA ALA A 342 2.14 9.19 -17.55
C ALA A 342 0.66 9.24 -17.12
N GLY A 343 0.34 8.88 -15.88
CA GLY A 343 -1.02 8.85 -15.35
C GLY A 343 -1.69 10.22 -15.14
N ASP A 344 -2.86 10.19 -14.50
CA ASP A 344 -3.58 11.37 -14.08
C ASP A 344 -3.00 11.92 -12.77
N VAL A 345 -2.15 12.95 -12.89
CA VAL A 345 -1.41 13.54 -11.78
C VAL A 345 -2.00 14.89 -11.39
N GLN A 346 -2.72 14.91 -10.27
CA GLN A 346 -3.32 16.12 -9.70
C GLN A 346 -2.63 16.42 -8.38
N LEU A 347 -1.79 17.45 -8.39
CA LEU A 347 -1.03 17.88 -7.22
C LEU A 347 -1.65 19.13 -6.63
N ASP A 348 -2.01 19.06 -5.35
CA ASP A 348 -2.39 20.21 -4.53
C ASP A 348 -1.70 20.12 -3.17
N GLY A 349 -0.62 20.89 -2.98
CA GLY A 349 0.19 20.86 -1.76
C GLY A 349 1.37 19.87 -1.84
N VAL A 350 2.29 20.11 -2.77
CA VAL A 350 3.50 19.29 -2.95
C VAL A 350 4.74 20.14 -2.82
N HIS A 351 5.75 19.61 -2.12
CA HIS A 351 7.08 20.19 -2.07
C HIS A 351 8.09 19.22 -2.67
N PHE A 352 8.75 19.62 -3.74
CA PHE A 352 9.84 18.87 -4.35
C PHE A 352 11.18 19.39 -3.83
N ASP A 353 11.94 18.60 -3.06
CA ASP A 353 13.21 19.05 -2.43
C ASP A 353 14.47 18.38 -3.00
N TYR A 354 14.41 17.65 -4.12
CA TYR A 354 15.62 17.03 -4.70
C TYR A 354 15.51 16.62 -6.18
N ILE A 355 14.89 17.45 -7.01
CA ILE A 355 14.62 17.11 -8.41
C ILE A 355 15.80 17.47 -9.31
N ALA A 356 16.20 16.55 -10.19
CA ALA A 356 17.22 16.77 -11.22
C ALA A 356 16.76 17.75 -12.31
N GLU A 357 17.66 18.23 -13.17
CA GLU A 357 17.24 18.84 -14.42
C GLU A 357 16.45 17.82 -15.26
N ASP A 358 15.35 18.28 -15.88
CA ASP A 358 14.37 17.43 -16.58
C ASP A 358 13.84 16.27 -15.72
N GLY A 359 13.89 16.41 -14.39
CA GLY A 359 13.62 15.33 -13.46
C GLY A 359 12.17 14.88 -13.43
N ILE A 360 11.22 15.75 -13.75
CA ILE A 360 9.80 15.43 -13.80
C ILE A 360 9.41 15.25 -15.27
N GLY A 361 9.48 14.01 -15.75
CA GLY A 361 8.99 13.63 -17.06
C GLY A 361 7.46 13.53 -17.05
N LEU A 362 6.78 14.41 -17.78
CA LEU A 362 5.34 14.38 -17.96
C LEU A 362 4.98 13.85 -19.35
N PHE A 363 4.04 12.91 -19.41
CA PHE A 363 3.51 12.47 -20.71
C PHE A 363 2.54 13.50 -21.31
N ASP A 364 1.84 14.24 -20.44
CA ASP A 364 1.06 15.43 -20.80
C ASP A 364 1.66 16.65 -20.09
N GLU A 365 2.45 17.43 -20.83
CA GLU A 365 3.12 18.62 -20.30
C GLU A 365 2.13 19.68 -19.78
N ASP A 366 0.89 19.69 -20.27
CA ASP A 366 -0.14 20.61 -19.80
C ASP A 366 -0.67 20.25 -18.41
N ALA A 367 -0.40 19.04 -17.90
CA ALA A 367 -0.80 18.63 -16.56
C ALA A 367 -0.27 19.59 -15.48
N VAL A 368 0.93 20.16 -15.69
CA VAL A 368 1.53 21.13 -14.75
C VAL A 368 0.67 22.37 -14.54
N LYS A 369 -0.15 22.76 -15.53
CA LYS A 369 -1.04 23.94 -15.45
C LYS A 369 -2.18 23.72 -14.46
N THR A 370 -2.49 22.46 -14.14
CA THR A 370 -3.57 22.10 -13.21
C THR A 370 -3.09 22.00 -11.77
N TRP A 371 -1.78 21.99 -11.55
CA TRP A 371 -1.18 21.83 -10.22
C TRP A 371 -1.34 23.09 -9.38
N LYS A 372 -1.63 22.89 -8.09
CA LYS A 372 -1.83 23.95 -7.11
C LYS A 372 -0.86 23.77 -5.95
N ASN A 373 -0.40 24.88 -5.38
CA ASN A 373 0.48 24.86 -4.19
C ASN A 373 1.71 23.93 -4.35
N VAL A 374 2.29 23.87 -5.56
CA VAL A 374 3.51 23.10 -5.84
C VAL A 374 4.72 24.02 -5.68
N THR A 375 5.71 23.56 -4.93
CA THR A 375 6.93 24.31 -4.62
C THR A 375 8.18 23.47 -4.85
N PHE A 376 9.29 24.13 -5.15
CA PHE A 376 10.60 23.49 -5.38
C PHE A 376 11.62 24.04 -4.39
N GLY A 377 12.34 23.13 -3.72
CA GLY A 377 13.34 23.40 -2.71
C GLY A 377 14.70 23.77 -3.30
N LYS A 378 15.56 24.36 -2.46
CA LYS A 378 16.89 24.86 -2.84
C LYS A 378 17.89 23.78 -3.28
N LYS A 379 17.57 22.52 -2.98
CA LYS A 379 18.38 21.35 -3.33
C LYS A 379 18.04 20.77 -4.71
N CYS A 380 16.96 21.22 -5.36
CA CYS A 380 16.72 20.89 -6.77
C CYS A 380 17.83 21.47 -7.65
N ALA A 381 18.07 20.82 -8.81
CA ALA A 381 19.09 21.23 -9.78
C ALA A 381 18.93 22.68 -10.26
N SER A 382 17.68 23.17 -10.27
CA SER A 382 17.33 24.51 -10.67
C SER A 382 16.27 25.12 -9.77
N SER A 383 16.33 26.44 -9.59
CA SER A 383 15.23 27.23 -9.02
C SER A 383 14.14 27.58 -10.03
N ASN A 384 14.36 27.31 -11.33
CA ASN A 384 13.37 27.52 -12.38
C ASN A 384 12.59 26.21 -12.63
N PRO A 385 11.28 26.14 -12.31
CA PRO A 385 10.48 24.93 -12.51
C PRO A 385 10.49 24.41 -13.95
N LYS A 386 10.64 25.29 -14.95
CA LYS A 386 10.71 24.91 -16.37
C LYS A 386 11.94 24.08 -16.74
N LYS A 387 12.98 24.09 -15.89
CA LYS A 387 14.18 23.25 -16.05
C LYS A 387 14.08 21.92 -15.30
N LEU A 388 13.05 21.76 -14.46
CA LEU A 388 12.82 20.56 -13.66
C LEU A 388 11.74 19.67 -14.28
N VAL A 389 10.93 20.22 -15.17
CA VAL A 389 9.82 19.55 -15.83
C VAL A 389 10.13 19.45 -17.32
N ALA A 390 9.98 18.25 -17.88
CA ALA A 390 10.22 17.98 -19.29
C ALA A 390 9.19 16.99 -19.84
N GLU A 391 9.12 16.89 -21.17
CA GLU A 391 8.43 15.80 -21.82
C GLU A 391 9.04 14.45 -21.40
N MET A 392 8.17 13.50 -21.02
CA MET A 392 8.57 12.15 -20.69
C MET A 392 9.13 11.46 -21.93
N LYS A 393 10.40 11.05 -21.88
CA LYS A 393 11.09 10.32 -22.96
C LYS A 393 10.79 8.83 -22.96
N ALA A 394 10.42 8.28 -21.80
CA ALA A 394 10.08 6.89 -21.61
C ALA A 394 8.73 6.53 -22.25
N ASP A 395 8.59 5.29 -22.71
CA ASP A 395 7.31 4.77 -23.19
C ASP A 395 6.29 4.76 -22.03
N PRO A 396 5.12 5.42 -22.17
CA PRO A 396 4.07 5.41 -21.16
C PRO A 396 3.44 4.01 -20.94
N ASN A 397 3.64 3.05 -21.87
CA ASN A 397 3.14 1.66 -21.84
C ASN A 397 4.24 0.61 -21.66
N SER A 398 5.34 0.94 -21.00
CA SER A 398 6.37 -0.04 -20.72
C SER A 398 6.40 -0.41 -19.25
N TYR A 399 6.29 -1.72 -18.98
CA TYR A 399 6.61 -2.29 -17.68
C TYR A 399 8.11 -2.23 -17.39
N TYR A 400 8.43 -2.17 -16.09
CA TYR A 400 9.75 -2.31 -15.46
C TYR A 400 10.55 -3.61 -15.84
N HIS A 401 10.02 -4.48 -16.72
CA HIS A 401 10.70 -5.67 -17.21
C HIS A 401 11.04 -5.52 -18.69
N GLY A 402 12.05 -4.72 -18.99
CA GLY A 402 12.70 -4.65 -20.31
C GLY A 402 13.47 -5.93 -20.67
N ARG A 403 12.84 -7.11 -20.58
CA ARG A 403 13.41 -8.41 -20.99
C ARG A 403 13.03 -8.84 -22.41
N GLY A 404 12.55 -7.90 -23.24
CA GLY A 404 12.28 -8.16 -24.66
C GLY A 404 11.00 -8.98 -24.93
N ASP A 405 10.13 -9.15 -23.93
CA ASP A 405 8.81 -9.73 -24.09
C ASP A 405 7.72 -8.65 -24.03
N GLN A 406 7.57 -7.88 -25.11
CA GLN A 406 6.56 -6.83 -25.29
C GLN A 406 5.11 -7.38 -25.42
N ARG A 407 4.70 -8.27 -24.51
CA ARG A 407 3.32 -8.67 -24.21
C ARG A 407 3.04 -8.64 -22.69
N SER A 408 3.95 -8.08 -21.90
CA SER A 408 4.08 -8.34 -20.46
C SER A 408 3.21 -7.47 -19.55
N GLU A 409 2.81 -6.25 -19.92
CA GLU A 409 1.96 -5.40 -19.07
C GLU A 409 0.60 -6.04 -18.77
N TYR A 410 -0.17 -6.30 -19.82
CA TYR A 410 -1.45 -6.98 -19.70
C TYR A 410 -1.25 -8.42 -19.25
N GLY A 411 -0.20 -9.13 -19.69
CA GLY A 411 0.04 -10.52 -19.31
C GLY A 411 0.42 -10.74 -17.84
N LEU A 412 1.21 -9.84 -17.24
CA LEU A 412 1.59 -9.88 -15.82
C LEU A 412 0.46 -9.38 -14.94
N THR A 413 -0.19 -8.27 -15.31
CA THR A 413 -1.41 -7.82 -14.63
C THR A 413 -2.48 -8.90 -14.74
N LEU A 414 -2.70 -9.53 -15.90
CA LEU A 414 -3.62 -10.65 -16.03
C LEU A 414 -3.20 -11.87 -15.21
N LYS A 415 -1.90 -12.21 -15.10
CA LYS A 415 -1.45 -13.33 -14.26
C LYS A 415 -1.58 -13.01 -12.78
N ALA A 416 -1.25 -11.80 -12.36
CA ALA A 416 -1.45 -11.31 -11.00
C ALA A 416 -2.95 -11.28 -10.67
N MET A 417 -3.77 -10.69 -11.55
CA MET A 417 -5.23 -10.67 -11.48
C MET A 417 -5.84 -12.06 -11.61
N ALA A 418 -5.27 -13.00 -12.37
CA ALA A 418 -5.77 -14.38 -12.48
C ALA A 418 -5.40 -15.20 -11.24
N SER A 419 -4.19 -15.02 -10.72
CA SER A 419 -3.79 -15.57 -9.41
C SER A 419 -4.66 -14.98 -8.30
N MET A 420 -4.98 -13.68 -8.38
CA MET A 420 -5.95 -13.03 -7.50
C MET A 420 -7.35 -13.58 -7.72
N ASN A 421 -7.85 -13.69 -8.94
CA ASN A 421 -9.18 -14.24 -9.23
C ASN A 421 -9.29 -15.72 -8.86
N GLN A 422 -8.20 -16.48 -8.87
CA GLN A 422 -8.17 -17.85 -8.35
C GLN A 422 -8.26 -17.85 -6.82
N HIS A 423 -7.65 -16.87 -6.16
CA HIS A 423 -7.67 -16.74 -4.70
C HIS A 423 -8.99 -16.11 -4.21
N LEU A 424 -9.37 -14.97 -4.77
CA LEU A 424 -10.62 -14.22 -4.56
C LEU A 424 -11.84 -14.93 -5.14
N GLY A 425 -11.74 -15.69 -6.22
CA GLY A 425 -12.90 -16.37 -6.85
C GLY A 425 -13.52 -17.49 -6.01
N VAL A 426 -12.79 -18.01 -5.01
CA VAL A 426 -13.34 -18.88 -3.96
C VAL A 426 -14.16 -18.07 -2.94
N TYR A 427 -13.90 -16.77 -2.81
CA TYR A 427 -14.45 -15.90 -1.78
C TYR A 427 -15.38 -14.80 -2.30
N GLU A 428 -15.41 -14.54 -3.61
CA GLU A 428 -16.24 -13.54 -4.29
C GLU A 428 -16.92 -14.13 -5.55
N PRO A 429 -18.05 -14.86 -5.41
CA PRO A 429 -18.77 -15.45 -6.54
C PRO A 429 -19.48 -14.41 -7.42
N PHE A 430 -19.47 -13.15 -7.00
CA PHE A 430 -20.02 -12.01 -7.72
C PHE A 430 -18.85 -11.16 -8.17
N GLN A 431 -18.79 -10.84 -9.47
CA GLN A 431 -17.85 -9.86 -10.02
C GLN A 431 -18.70 -8.73 -10.62
N LEU A 432 -18.74 -7.58 -9.94
CA LEU A 432 -19.42 -6.40 -10.45
C LEU A 432 -18.40 -5.52 -11.18
N ARG A 433 -18.75 -5.09 -12.40
CA ARG A 433 -17.98 -4.12 -13.17
C ARG A 433 -18.75 -2.81 -13.12
N THR A 434 -18.14 -1.77 -12.56
CA THR A 434 -18.73 -0.42 -12.41
C THR A 434 -18.13 0.61 -13.36
N LEU A 435 -17.37 0.18 -14.38
CA LEU A 435 -16.89 1.11 -15.40
C LEU A 435 -18.12 1.66 -16.15
N PRO A 436 -18.37 2.98 -16.09
CA PRO A 436 -19.49 3.56 -16.85
C PRO A 436 -19.22 3.39 -18.35
N GLU A 437 -20.28 3.22 -19.14
CA GLU A 437 -20.20 3.11 -20.61
C GLU A 437 -19.57 4.36 -21.26
N ASN A 438 -19.49 5.47 -20.51
CA ASN A 438 -18.98 6.77 -20.92
C ASN A 438 -17.63 7.12 -20.29
N THR A 439 -16.80 6.14 -19.88
CA THR A 439 -15.40 6.41 -19.56
C THR A 439 -14.78 7.13 -20.76
N THR A 440 -14.62 8.45 -20.65
CA THR A 440 -13.99 9.24 -21.71
C THR A 440 -12.53 8.87 -21.73
N VAL A 441 -12.20 8.19 -22.80
CA VAL A 441 -10.85 7.81 -23.07
C VAL A 441 -10.14 9.03 -23.62
N ARG A 442 -9.20 9.60 -22.84
CA ARG A 442 -8.37 10.67 -23.37
C ARG A 442 -7.24 10.03 -24.16
N LYS A 443 -7.03 10.53 -25.36
CA LYS A 443 -5.80 10.27 -26.09
C LYS A 443 -4.68 11.02 -25.38
N VAL A 444 -3.76 10.29 -24.77
CA VAL A 444 -2.59 10.87 -24.12
C VAL A 444 -1.36 10.47 -24.94
N GLY A 445 -0.45 11.42 -25.14
CA GLY A 445 0.73 11.25 -25.98
C GLY A 445 0.67 11.89 -27.35
N LYS A 446 1.80 11.80 -28.07
CA LYS A 446 2.02 12.38 -29.41
C LYS A 446 2.36 11.28 -30.42
N GLY A 447 1.97 11.48 -31.68
CA GLY A 447 2.30 10.59 -32.80
C GLY A 447 1.80 9.14 -32.60
N ASN A 448 2.60 8.16 -33.04
CA ASN A 448 2.24 6.73 -33.00
C ASN A 448 2.23 6.12 -31.57
N ASN A 449 2.69 6.86 -30.56
CA ASN A 449 2.70 6.43 -29.16
C ASN A 449 1.47 6.95 -28.38
N GLN A 450 0.54 7.62 -29.08
CA GLN A 450 -0.69 8.09 -28.50
C GLN A 450 -1.58 6.89 -28.15
N ILE A 451 -2.11 6.90 -26.93
CA ILE A 451 -2.90 5.80 -26.40
C ILE A 451 -4.17 6.30 -25.75
N GLU A 452 -5.17 5.45 -25.84
CA GLU A 452 -6.51 5.65 -25.33
C GLU A 452 -6.59 5.06 -23.91
N THR A 453 -6.52 5.91 -22.87
CA THR A 453 -6.64 5.50 -21.46
C THR A 453 -7.89 6.03 -20.75
N PRO A 454 -8.44 5.27 -19.76
CA PRO A 454 -9.27 5.86 -18.73
C PRO A 454 -8.46 6.88 -17.91
N VAL A 455 -8.96 8.12 -17.81
CA VAL A 455 -8.56 9.08 -16.76
C VAL A 455 -9.37 8.74 -15.51
N ALA A 456 -8.91 9.08 -14.29
CA ALA A 456 -9.83 9.12 -13.17
C ALA A 456 -11.00 10.02 -13.56
N VAL A 457 -12.20 9.47 -13.65
CA VAL A 457 -13.24 10.18 -14.36
C VAL A 457 -13.80 11.27 -13.46
N ILE A 458 -13.29 12.50 -13.67
CA ILE A 458 -13.93 13.74 -13.24
C ILE A 458 -14.88 14.13 -14.35
N PHE A 459 -16.16 14.24 -14.03
CA PHE A 459 -17.19 14.59 -14.99
C PHE A 459 -17.59 16.05 -14.83
N ASP A 460 -17.63 16.80 -15.91
CA ASP A 460 -18.11 18.20 -15.93
C ASP A 460 -19.63 18.28 -16.08
N GLU A 461 -20.25 17.15 -16.41
CA GLU A 461 -21.69 16.98 -16.63
C GLU A 461 -22.18 15.72 -15.89
N PRO A 462 -23.49 15.60 -15.64
CA PRO A 462 -24.05 14.39 -15.05
C PRO A 462 -23.75 13.10 -15.86
N VAL A 463 -23.57 11.98 -15.16
CA VAL A 463 -23.17 10.69 -15.77
C VAL A 463 -24.15 9.60 -15.54
N GLU A 464 -24.23 8.65 -16.46
CA GLU A 464 -24.99 7.41 -16.28
C GLU A 464 -24.05 6.24 -15.98
N VAL A 465 -24.31 5.57 -14.86
CA VAL A 465 -23.54 4.39 -14.42
C VAL A 465 -24.35 3.12 -14.67
N GLU A 466 -23.80 2.23 -15.48
CA GLU A 466 -24.34 0.89 -15.69
C GLU A 466 -23.69 -0.13 -14.73
N VAL A 467 -24.49 -1.04 -14.17
CA VAL A 467 -24.00 -2.09 -13.27
C VAL A 467 -24.39 -3.46 -13.82
N ARG A 468 -23.42 -4.35 -14.01
CA ARG A 468 -23.63 -5.71 -14.54
C ARG A 468 -23.21 -6.78 -13.54
N THR A 469 -23.94 -7.89 -13.53
CA THR A 469 -23.61 -9.09 -12.75
C THR A 469 -23.55 -10.32 -13.65
N ARG A 470 -22.61 -11.22 -13.36
CA ARG A 470 -22.48 -12.51 -14.06
C ARG A 470 -23.39 -13.60 -13.49
N VAL A 471 -24.11 -13.33 -12.40
CA VAL A 471 -25.02 -14.28 -11.75
C VAL A 471 -26.44 -14.08 -12.30
N PRO A 472 -26.96 -14.96 -13.17
CA PRO A 472 -28.28 -14.77 -13.77
C PRO A 472 -29.38 -14.75 -12.70
N GLY A 473 -30.29 -13.79 -12.81
CA GLY A 473 -31.41 -13.62 -11.88
C GLY A 473 -31.06 -12.95 -10.54
N ALA A 474 -29.84 -12.44 -10.37
CA ALA A 474 -29.50 -11.61 -9.21
C ALA A 474 -30.10 -10.19 -9.35
N LYS A 475 -30.66 -9.67 -8.25
CA LYS A 475 -31.14 -8.30 -8.12
C LYS A 475 -30.02 -7.42 -7.57
N ILE A 476 -29.71 -6.32 -8.25
CA ILE A 476 -28.70 -5.35 -7.78
C ILE A 476 -29.41 -4.23 -7.01
N ARG A 477 -28.85 -3.84 -5.87
CA ARG A 477 -29.27 -2.72 -5.02
C ARG A 477 -28.13 -1.72 -4.92
N TYR A 478 -28.44 -0.44 -4.73
CA TYR A 478 -27.41 0.59 -4.64
C TYR A 478 -27.78 1.73 -3.69
N THR A 479 -26.77 2.48 -3.28
CA THR A 479 -26.87 3.75 -2.55
C THR A 479 -25.86 4.73 -3.15
N THR A 480 -26.12 6.03 -3.01
CA THR A 480 -25.31 7.10 -3.62
C THR A 480 -24.57 7.95 -2.58
N ASP A 481 -24.63 7.56 -1.31
CA ASP A 481 -24.00 8.24 -0.18
C ASP A 481 -22.86 7.41 0.45
N GLY A 482 -22.52 6.26 -0.16
CA GLY A 482 -21.52 5.35 0.35
C GLY A 482 -22.04 4.31 1.36
N THR A 483 -23.30 4.40 1.80
CA THR A 483 -23.87 3.47 2.80
C THR A 483 -24.14 2.08 2.22
N GLU A 484 -24.29 1.08 3.08
CA GLU A 484 -24.51 -0.31 2.65
C GLU A 484 -25.90 -0.49 1.99
N PRO A 485 -26.01 -1.04 0.76
CA PRO A 485 -27.30 -1.29 0.12
C PRO A 485 -28.08 -2.41 0.81
N GLY A 486 -29.24 -2.07 1.39
CA GLY A 486 -30.17 -2.99 2.04
C GLY A 486 -31.36 -3.39 1.15
N ALA A 487 -32.28 -4.18 1.71
CA ALA A 487 -33.48 -4.63 1.00
C ALA A 487 -34.41 -3.47 0.55
N GLN A 488 -34.36 -2.36 1.28
CA GLN A 488 -35.12 -1.13 0.99
C GLN A 488 -34.36 -0.16 0.09
N SER A 489 -33.05 -0.36 -0.14
CA SER A 489 -32.28 0.50 -1.04
C SER A 489 -32.82 0.38 -2.47
N PRO A 490 -32.70 1.43 -3.30
CA PRO A 490 -33.13 1.39 -4.68
C PRO A 490 -32.60 0.16 -5.43
N ALA A 491 -33.49 -0.51 -6.16
CA ALA A 491 -33.08 -1.58 -7.07
C ALA A 491 -32.52 -0.97 -8.35
N TYR A 492 -31.34 -1.43 -8.77
CA TYR A 492 -30.80 -1.09 -10.06
C TYR A 492 -31.65 -1.76 -11.15
N THR A 493 -32.35 -0.92 -11.92
CA THR A 493 -33.25 -1.34 -13.01
C THR A 493 -32.94 -0.64 -14.33
N LYS A 494 -32.17 0.44 -14.26
CA LYS A 494 -31.68 1.27 -15.37
C LYS A 494 -30.40 1.99 -14.91
N PRO A 495 -29.59 2.53 -15.84
CA PRO A 495 -28.40 3.30 -15.48
C PRO A 495 -28.67 4.39 -14.43
N ILE A 496 -27.72 4.57 -13.52
CA ILE A 496 -27.85 5.52 -12.40
C ILE A 496 -27.29 6.86 -12.84
N LYS A 497 -28.14 7.88 -12.94
CA LYS A 497 -27.70 9.24 -13.25
C LYS A 497 -27.12 9.92 -12.01
N LEU A 498 -25.85 10.31 -12.07
CA LEU A 498 -25.14 11.05 -11.00
C LEU A 498 -24.89 12.47 -11.48
N THR A 499 -25.31 13.47 -10.71
CA THR A 499 -25.20 14.90 -11.08
C THR A 499 -24.22 15.69 -10.23
N LYS A 500 -23.59 15.05 -9.24
CA LYS A 500 -22.57 15.61 -8.34
C LYS A 500 -21.65 14.49 -7.88
N THR A 501 -20.50 14.84 -7.28
CA THR A 501 -19.58 13.85 -6.72
C THR A 501 -20.33 12.88 -5.80
N THR A 502 -20.29 11.59 -6.14
CA THR A 502 -21.13 10.55 -5.56
C THR A 502 -20.29 9.33 -5.23
N LYS A 503 -20.39 8.87 -3.99
CA LYS A 503 -19.89 7.55 -3.58
C LYS A 503 -20.99 6.53 -3.85
N LEU A 504 -20.93 5.90 -5.02
CA LEU A 504 -21.89 4.89 -5.43
C LEU A 504 -21.47 3.55 -4.84
N THR A 505 -22.35 2.96 -4.05
CA THR A 505 -22.17 1.65 -3.44
C THR A 505 -23.20 0.70 -4.03
N VAL A 506 -22.79 -0.48 -4.51
CA VAL A 506 -23.66 -1.47 -5.16
C VAL A 506 -23.48 -2.86 -4.54
N LYS A 507 -24.60 -3.58 -4.43
CA LYS A 507 -24.63 -4.96 -3.91
C LYS A 507 -25.66 -5.78 -4.67
N ALA A 508 -25.26 -6.93 -5.19
CA ALA A 508 -26.15 -7.91 -5.80
C ALA A 508 -26.70 -8.88 -4.75
N TYR A 509 -27.92 -9.34 -4.96
CA TYR A 509 -28.60 -10.34 -4.14
C TYR A 509 -29.29 -11.36 -5.03
N LYS A 510 -29.15 -12.64 -4.73
CA LYS A 510 -29.94 -13.69 -5.36
C LYS A 510 -30.59 -14.58 -4.29
N LYS A 511 -31.90 -14.73 -4.37
CA LYS A 511 -32.68 -15.59 -3.47
C LYS A 511 -32.13 -17.02 -3.53
N GLY A 512 -31.83 -17.60 -2.37
CA GLY A 512 -31.26 -18.94 -2.26
C GLY A 512 -29.76 -19.05 -2.54
N VAL A 513 -29.07 -17.95 -2.89
CA VAL A 513 -27.61 -17.93 -3.11
C VAL A 513 -26.92 -17.00 -2.11
N GLY A 514 -27.49 -15.83 -1.83
CA GLY A 514 -26.90 -14.84 -0.93
C GLY A 514 -26.61 -13.52 -1.61
N PHE A 515 -25.64 -12.77 -1.09
CA PHE A 515 -25.28 -11.43 -1.56
C PHE A 515 -23.86 -11.39 -2.14
N SER A 516 -23.59 -10.41 -3.01
CA SER A 516 -22.23 -10.05 -3.41
C SER A 516 -21.48 -9.32 -2.30
N PRO A 517 -20.15 -9.21 -2.41
CA PRO A 517 -19.41 -8.12 -1.81
C PRO A 517 -20.02 -6.77 -2.19
N THR A 518 -19.79 -5.80 -1.34
CA THR A 518 -20.17 -4.41 -1.60
C THR A 518 -19.10 -3.76 -2.44
N TYR A 519 -19.47 -3.27 -3.62
CA TYR A 519 -18.57 -2.52 -4.49
C TYR A 519 -18.85 -1.04 -4.34
N THR A 520 -17.82 -0.28 -4.03
CA THR A 520 -17.92 1.17 -3.85
C THR A 520 -17.01 1.86 -4.85
N THR A 521 -17.56 2.79 -5.61
CA THR A 521 -16.83 3.61 -6.57
C THR A 521 -17.22 5.07 -6.34
N THR A 522 -16.22 5.94 -6.17
CA THR A 522 -16.44 7.37 -6.10
C THR A 522 -16.38 7.95 -7.51
N TYR A 523 -17.49 8.51 -7.96
CA TYR A 523 -17.60 9.28 -9.20
C TYR A 523 -17.43 10.75 -8.83
N VAL A 524 -16.39 11.40 -9.33
CA VAL A 524 -16.12 12.81 -9.05
C VAL A 524 -16.78 13.64 -10.15
N ILE A 525 -17.67 14.57 -9.79
CA ILE A 525 -18.39 15.46 -10.73
C ILE A 525 -18.18 16.90 -10.26
N ARG A 526 -17.80 17.82 -11.17
CA ARG A 526 -17.45 19.22 -10.88
C ARG A 526 -18.64 20.07 -10.49
#